data_AF-A0AAN7KBN8-F1
#
_entry.id   AF-A0AAN7KBN8-F1
#
_cell.length_a   1.000
_cell.length_b   1.000
_cell.length_c   1.000
_cell.angle_alpha   90.00
_cell.angle_beta   90.00
_cell.angle_gamma   90.00
#
_symmetry.space_group_name_H-M   'P 1'
#
loop_
_entity.id
_entity.type
_entity.pdbx_description
1 polymer ?
#
loop_
_entity_poly.entity_id
_entity_poly.type
_entity_poly.pdbx_seq_one_letter_code
_entity_poly.pdbx_strand_id
1 'polypeptide(L)'
;MNEEENQRNPLAPARLYGRSDEEFAPQAAFPPPPLPYKEHGTGKCCVYVLLWLMVQAAIALIVAMVVFRVETPRLRLADVAVQSLHHAISTLPPSLNATLAANVTVKNTNFGSFRFDNGSSISVVYAGHPVGDMVPIGAGRARARYTEKVTSATIQVESGRLEPDVATKNLSGDLSSGTVRLSTYASLRGRIRVWGIVRRRTSEMNCTITLNLNSSTIQDVRCR
;
A
#
# COMPACT_ATOMS: atom_id res chain seq x y z
N MET A 1 -61.15 32.46 5.90
CA MET A 1 -62.07 31.42 6.39
C MET A 1 -61.19 30.29 6.92
N ASN A 2 -60.57 30.54 8.07
CA ASN A 2 -60.95 30.08 9.42
C ASN A 2 -60.15 28.80 9.70
N GLU A 3 -59.18 28.82 10.64
CA GLU A 3 -59.38 28.55 12.09
C GLU A 3 -59.85 27.09 12.29
N GLU A 4 -59.33 26.26 13.19
CA GLU A 4 -58.67 26.55 14.46
C GLU A 4 -58.06 25.24 15.03
N GLU A 5 -57.11 25.45 15.92
CA GLU A 5 -56.53 24.54 16.89
C GLU A 5 -57.61 23.95 17.83
N ASN A 6 -57.50 22.68 18.24
CA ASN A 6 -58.11 22.26 19.51
C ASN A 6 -57.32 21.15 20.20
N GLN A 7 -56.47 21.61 21.11
CA GLN A 7 -55.82 20.87 22.16
C GLN A 7 -56.85 20.48 23.24
N ARG A 8 -57.20 19.20 23.37
CA ARG A 8 -57.94 18.69 24.54
C ARG A 8 -57.05 17.83 25.41
N ASN A 9 -56.48 18.45 26.44
CA ASN A 9 -56.03 17.77 27.64
C ASN A 9 -57.24 17.11 28.34
N PRO A 10 -57.16 15.84 28.74
CA PRO A 10 -58.12 15.29 29.68
C PRO A 10 -57.85 15.81 31.10
N LEU A 11 -58.92 16.31 31.72
CA LEU A 11 -58.97 16.83 33.10
C LEU A 11 -58.63 15.74 34.12
N ALA A 12 -57.82 16.08 35.12
CA ALA A 12 -57.58 15.24 36.29
C ALA A 12 -58.87 15.13 37.15
N PRO A 13 -59.21 13.94 37.68
CA PRO A 13 -60.34 13.82 38.61
C PRO A 13 -60.00 14.43 39.97
N ALA A 14 -61.01 15.07 40.56
CA ALA A 14 -60.93 15.78 41.84
C ALA A 14 -60.52 14.86 43.00
N ARG A 15 -59.46 15.23 43.73
CA ARG A 15 -59.18 14.65 45.06
C ARG A 15 -60.12 15.29 46.08
N LEU A 16 -61.17 14.57 46.45
CA LEU A 16 -61.92 14.86 47.66
C LEU A 16 -61.01 14.61 48.87
N TYR A 17 -60.67 15.69 49.57
CA TYR A 17 -60.04 15.66 50.88
C TYR A 17 -61.06 15.12 51.88
N GLY A 18 -60.90 13.87 52.32
CA GLY A 18 -61.50 13.38 53.56
C GLY A 18 -60.51 13.66 54.69
N ARG A 19 -60.83 14.64 55.53
CA ARG A 19 -60.07 14.99 56.74
C ARG A 19 -60.83 14.51 57.99
N SER A 20 -60.03 14.10 58.97
CA SER A 20 -60.28 14.02 60.42
C SER A 20 -60.80 12.69 61.01
N ASP A 21 -59.86 12.05 61.71
CA ASP A 21 -59.87 11.70 63.14
C ASP A 21 -60.78 10.55 63.65
N GLU A 22 -60.18 9.73 64.55
CA GLU A 22 -60.74 8.58 65.30
C GLU A 22 -61.12 7.32 64.46
N GLU A 23 -60.78 6.07 64.81
CA GLU A 23 -60.46 5.44 66.09
C GLU A 23 -59.74 4.08 65.83
N PHE A 24 -58.94 3.63 66.80
CA PHE A 24 -58.06 2.45 66.73
C PHE A 24 -58.85 1.14 66.93
N ALA A 25 -58.85 0.23 65.96
CA ALA A 25 -59.15 -1.19 66.17
C ALA A 25 -58.30 -2.08 65.22
N PRO A 26 -57.58 -3.10 65.72
CA PRO A 26 -56.72 -3.92 64.89
C PRO A 26 -57.54 -5.02 64.22
N GLN A 27 -57.89 -4.86 62.94
CA GLN A 27 -58.46 -5.95 62.15
C GLN A 27 -57.35 -6.61 61.31
N ALA A 28 -57.20 -7.91 61.50
CA ALA A 28 -56.17 -8.76 60.91
C ALA A 28 -56.03 -8.52 59.40
N ALA A 29 -54.85 -8.03 59.00
CA ALA A 29 -54.50 -7.85 57.60
C ALA A 29 -54.36 -9.21 56.92
N PHE A 30 -55.32 -9.55 56.05
CA PHE A 30 -55.14 -10.59 55.04
C PHE A 30 -53.87 -10.27 54.22
N PRO A 31 -52.97 -11.24 53.98
CA PRO A 31 -51.82 -10.98 53.11
C PRO A 31 -52.32 -10.61 51.70
N PRO A 32 -51.78 -9.57 51.06
CA PRO A 32 -52.18 -9.22 49.70
C PRO A 32 -51.88 -10.39 48.74
N PRO A 33 -52.70 -10.60 47.69
CA PRO A 33 -52.43 -11.64 46.72
C PRO A 33 -51.05 -11.41 46.08
N PRO A 34 -50.29 -12.48 45.78
CA PRO A 34 -49.00 -12.34 45.14
C PRO A 34 -49.17 -11.60 43.81
N LEU A 35 -48.42 -10.51 43.64
CA LEU A 35 -48.37 -9.79 42.37
C LEU A 35 -47.96 -10.78 41.26
N PRO A 36 -48.62 -10.76 40.09
CA PRO A 36 -48.18 -11.57 38.97
C PRO A 36 -46.77 -11.14 38.58
N TYR A 37 -45.78 -11.97 38.91
CA TYR A 37 -44.43 -11.83 38.40
C TYR A 37 -44.50 -11.99 36.89
N LYS A 38 -44.44 -10.86 36.17
CA LYS A 38 -44.28 -10.88 34.72
C LYS A 38 -42.93 -11.51 34.41
N GLU A 39 -42.94 -12.82 34.15
CA GLU A 39 -41.86 -13.45 33.40
C GLU A 39 -41.82 -12.80 32.02
N HIS A 40 -40.92 -11.83 31.87
CA HIS A 40 -40.54 -11.36 30.56
C HIS A 40 -39.80 -12.50 29.87
N GLY A 41 -40.47 -13.15 28.92
CA GLY A 41 -39.92 -14.16 28.02
C GLY A 41 -38.83 -13.57 27.12
N THR A 42 -37.68 -13.23 27.69
CA THR A 42 -36.53 -12.64 27.01
C THR A 42 -35.50 -13.73 26.67
N GLY A 43 -35.96 -14.85 26.11
CA GLY A 43 -35.09 -16.01 25.86
C GLY A 43 -34.58 -16.13 24.44
N LYS A 44 -35.37 -15.68 23.45
CA LYS A 44 -35.09 -15.97 22.03
C LYS A 44 -34.40 -14.81 21.29
N CYS A 45 -34.76 -13.57 21.59
CA CYS A 45 -34.20 -12.38 20.91
C CYS A 45 -32.71 -12.16 21.25
N CYS A 46 -32.33 -12.34 22.53
CA CYS A 46 -30.94 -12.17 22.96
C CYS A 46 -29.98 -13.15 22.28
N VAL A 47 -30.40 -14.38 22.03
CA VAL A 47 -29.58 -15.39 21.34
C VAL A 47 -29.29 -14.98 19.90
N TYR A 48 -30.29 -14.46 19.17
CA TYR A 48 -30.08 -13.96 17.80
C TYR A 48 -29.18 -12.73 17.75
N VAL A 49 -29.30 -11.82 18.71
CA VAL A 49 -28.42 -10.63 18.82
C VAL A 49 -26.98 -11.06 19.10
N LEU A 50 -26.77 -11.98 20.05
CA LEU A 50 -25.43 -12.52 20.35
C LEU A 50 -24.81 -13.23 19.14
N LEU A 51 -25.59 -14.06 18.43
CA LEU A 51 -25.12 -14.74 17.22
C LEU A 51 -24.74 -13.74 16.13
N TRP A 52 -25.55 -12.71 15.90
CA TRP A 52 -25.25 -11.66 14.91
C TRP A 52 -23.98 -10.89 15.27
N LEU A 53 -23.79 -10.53 16.54
CA LEU A 53 -22.57 -9.87 17.02
C LEU A 53 -21.32 -10.74 16.81
N MET A 54 -21.42 -12.05 17.08
CA MET A 54 -20.33 -13.01 16.85
C MET A 54 -19.95 -13.08 15.36
N VAL A 55 -20.94 -13.12 14.47
CA VAL A 55 -20.73 -13.10 13.01
C VAL A 55 -20.08 -11.80 12.56
N GLN A 56 -20.58 -10.65 13.03
CA GLN A 56 -19.99 -9.33 12.72
C GLN A 56 -18.55 -9.22 13.21
N ALA A 57 -18.26 -9.69 14.42
CA ALA A 57 -16.91 -9.72 14.97
C ALA A 57 -15.97 -10.61 14.14
N ALA A 58 -16.43 -11.79 13.72
CA ALA A 58 -15.65 -12.69 12.85
C ALA A 58 -15.35 -12.04 11.48
N ILE A 59 -16.35 -11.41 10.85
CA ILE A 59 -16.16 -10.67 9.59
C ILE A 59 -15.17 -9.52 9.77
N ALA A 60 -15.34 -8.72 10.82
CA ALA A 60 -14.46 -7.60 11.13
C ALA A 60 -13.01 -8.06 11.35
N LEU A 61 -12.80 -9.19 12.04
CA LEU A 61 -11.48 -9.80 12.22
C LEU A 61 -10.85 -10.20 10.88
N ILE A 62 -11.60 -10.85 10.00
CA ILE A 62 -11.11 -11.26 8.67
C ILE A 62 -10.74 -10.03 7.83
N VAL A 63 -11.61 -9.02 7.79
CA VAL A 63 -11.36 -7.77 7.06
C VAL A 63 -10.13 -7.06 7.62
N ALA A 64 -9.99 -6.97 8.95
CA ALA A 64 -8.82 -6.40 9.59
C ALA A 64 -7.56 -7.16 9.18
N MET A 65 -7.56 -8.49 9.25
CA MET A 65 -6.41 -9.29 8.81
C MET A 65 -6.04 -8.97 7.37
N VAL A 66 -6.98 -8.97 6.43
CA VAL A 66 -6.72 -8.70 5.00
C VAL A 66 -6.21 -7.28 4.78
N VAL A 67 -6.82 -6.26 5.38
CA VAL A 67 -6.47 -4.85 5.17
C VAL A 67 -5.12 -4.51 5.81
N PHE A 68 -4.82 -5.06 6.99
CA PHE A 68 -3.56 -4.82 7.69
C PHE A 68 -2.40 -5.71 7.21
N ARG A 69 -2.64 -6.69 6.33
CA ARG A 69 -1.56 -7.43 5.64
C ARG A 69 -0.83 -6.52 4.67
N VAL A 70 0.29 -5.95 5.11
CA VAL A 70 1.12 -5.06 4.29
C VAL A 70 2.21 -5.86 3.57
N GLU A 71 2.04 -5.99 2.25
CA GLU A 71 3.03 -6.51 1.30
C GLU A 71 4.02 -5.43 0.84
N THR A 72 5.21 -5.86 0.41
CA THR A 72 6.17 -4.98 -0.25
C THR A 72 5.66 -4.62 -1.65
N PRO A 73 5.55 -3.33 -2.02
CA PRO A 73 5.22 -2.92 -3.38
C PRO A 73 6.24 -3.52 -4.36
N ARG A 74 5.82 -3.77 -5.60
CA ARG A 74 6.69 -4.36 -6.62
C ARG A 74 7.16 -3.28 -7.59
N LEU A 75 8.46 -3.02 -7.61
CA LEU A 75 9.11 -2.20 -8.60
C LEU A 75 9.29 -3.01 -9.89
N ARG A 76 8.99 -2.40 -11.04
CA ARG A 76 9.07 -3.04 -12.36
C ARG A 76 9.65 -2.09 -13.38
N LEU A 77 10.57 -2.61 -14.20
CA LEU A 77 11.00 -1.96 -15.43
C LEU A 77 9.88 -2.13 -16.45
N ALA A 78 9.27 -1.02 -16.85
CA ALA A 78 8.16 -1.01 -17.80
C ALA A 78 8.66 -0.97 -19.24
N ASP A 79 9.66 -0.14 -19.50
CA ASP A 79 10.25 0.01 -20.82
C ASP A 79 11.69 0.51 -20.67
N VAL A 80 12.53 0.22 -21.66
CA VAL A 80 13.87 0.75 -21.74
C VAL A 80 14.24 0.97 -23.21
N ALA A 81 14.93 2.07 -23.48
CA ALA A 81 15.34 2.47 -24.82
C ALA A 81 16.76 3.01 -24.81
N VAL A 82 17.49 2.79 -25.90
CA VAL A 82 18.81 3.39 -26.13
C VAL A 82 18.60 4.77 -26.74
N GLN A 83 19.11 5.82 -26.10
CA GLN A 83 19.10 7.19 -26.64
C GLN A 83 20.37 7.48 -27.43
N SER A 84 21.52 7.08 -26.90
CA SER A 84 22.80 7.21 -27.57
C SER A 84 23.70 6.03 -27.22
N LEU A 85 24.52 5.64 -28.18
CA LEU A 85 25.49 4.56 -28.03
C LEU A 85 26.72 4.90 -28.86
N HIS A 86 27.88 4.95 -28.21
CA HIS A 86 29.17 5.16 -28.83
C HIS A 86 30.16 4.16 -28.25
N HIS A 87 30.88 3.45 -29.11
CA HIS A 87 31.85 2.45 -28.68
C HIS A 87 33.07 2.49 -29.60
N ALA A 88 34.25 2.23 -29.03
CA ALA A 88 35.49 2.14 -29.79
C ALA A 88 36.34 0.97 -29.29
N ILE A 89 36.64 0.03 -30.18
CA ILE A 89 37.49 -1.14 -29.92
C ILE A 89 38.97 -0.80 -30.13
N SER A 90 39.27 0.16 -31.02
CA SER A 90 40.64 0.54 -31.38
C SER A 90 41.38 1.35 -30.32
N THR A 91 40.71 1.75 -29.24
CA THR A 91 41.33 2.46 -28.11
C THR A 91 41.87 1.47 -27.09
N LEU A 92 42.93 1.84 -26.37
CA LEU A 92 43.47 1.06 -25.26
C LEU A 92 43.43 1.90 -23.98
N PRO A 93 42.50 1.64 -23.04
CA PRO A 93 41.47 0.59 -23.05
C PRO A 93 40.30 0.86 -24.03
N PRO A 94 39.53 -0.17 -24.41
CA PRO A 94 38.33 0.01 -25.23
C PRO A 94 37.29 0.87 -24.50
N SER A 95 36.50 1.62 -25.27
CA SER A 95 35.50 2.54 -24.71
C SER A 95 34.07 2.20 -25.10
N LEU A 96 33.13 2.42 -24.17
CA LEU A 96 31.70 2.29 -24.33
C LEU A 96 31.02 3.40 -23.53
N ASN A 97 30.32 4.28 -24.25
CA ASN A 97 29.47 5.32 -23.70
C ASN A 97 28.04 5.10 -24.20
N ALA A 98 27.09 4.94 -23.30
CA ALA A 98 25.70 4.75 -23.65
C ALA A 98 24.78 5.59 -22.77
N THR A 99 23.71 6.12 -23.35
CA THR A 99 22.62 6.75 -22.61
C THR A 99 21.35 5.93 -22.80
N LEU A 100 20.77 5.45 -21.70
CA LEU A 100 19.56 4.65 -21.68
C LEU A 100 18.41 5.44 -21.05
N ALA A 101 17.25 5.43 -21.68
CA ALA A 101 16.00 5.87 -21.08
C ALA A 101 15.31 4.66 -20.47
N ALA A 102 15.04 4.67 -19.17
CA ALA A 102 14.35 3.59 -18.48
C ALA A 102 13.07 4.10 -17.81
N ASN A 103 11.94 3.48 -18.14
CA ASN A 103 10.66 3.77 -17.51
C ASN A 103 10.40 2.76 -16.41
N VAL A 104 10.22 3.23 -15.18
CA VAL A 104 9.99 2.37 -14.02
C VAL A 104 8.59 2.60 -13.44
N THR A 105 7.94 1.51 -13.05
CA THR A 105 6.60 1.49 -12.46
C THR A 105 6.62 0.84 -11.09
N VAL A 106 5.72 1.27 -10.22
CA VAL A 106 5.54 0.71 -8.88
C VAL A 106 4.13 0.17 -8.76
N LYS A 107 4.01 -1.14 -8.62
CA LYS A 107 2.75 -1.82 -8.35
C LYS A 107 2.55 -1.93 -6.85
N ASN A 108 1.54 -1.23 -6.33
CA ASN A 108 1.14 -1.30 -4.93
C ASN A 108 -0.10 -2.20 -4.77
N THR A 109 0.05 -3.38 -4.16
CA THR A 109 -1.05 -4.32 -3.88
C THR A 109 -1.76 -4.03 -2.55
N ASN A 110 -1.26 -3.08 -1.76
CA ASN A 110 -1.78 -2.77 -0.43
C ASN A 110 -3.01 -1.86 -0.48
N PHE A 111 -3.85 -1.95 0.54
CA PHE A 111 -4.97 -1.03 0.78
C PHE A 111 -4.54 0.36 1.27
N GLY A 112 -3.26 0.52 1.61
CA GLY A 112 -2.66 1.80 1.94
C GLY A 112 -1.84 2.35 0.78
N SER A 113 -1.74 3.67 0.69
CA SER A 113 -0.84 4.31 -0.26
C SER A 113 0.62 4.13 0.17
N PHE A 114 1.50 3.81 -0.79
CA PHE A 114 2.93 3.79 -0.60
C PHE A 114 3.53 5.13 -1.01
N ARG A 115 4.20 5.83 -0.09
CA ARG A 115 4.94 7.06 -0.34
C ARG A 115 6.43 6.75 -0.25
N PHE A 116 7.18 7.11 -1.27
CA PHE A 116 8.64 6.95 -1.32
C PHE A 116 9.31 8.32 -1.36
N ASP A 117 10.44 8.41 -0.68
CA ASP A 117 11.20 9.65 -0.47
C ASP A 117 12.51 9.60 -1.31
N ASN A 118 13.27 10.70 -1.35
CA ASN A 118 14.48 10.89 -2.18
C ASN A 118 15.65 9.91 -1.91
N GLY A 119 15.50 8.97 -0.97
CA GLY A 119 16.49 7.93 -0.68
C GLY A 119 16.41 6.71 -1.60
N SER A 120 15.86 6.89 -2.79
CA SER A 120 15.59 5.84 -3.77
C SER A 120 16.49 6.07 -4.97
N SER A 121 17.09 5.02 -5.53
CA SER A 121 18.11 5.16 -6.57
C SER A 121 18.16 3.97 -7.51
N ILE A 122 18.74 4.22 -8.69
CA ILE A 122 19.07 3.22 -9.71
C ILE A 122 20.59 3.23 -9.89
N SER A 123 21.21 2.05 -9.90
CA SER A 123 22.62 1.86 -10.24
C SER A 123 22.78 0.89 -11.39
N VAL A 124 23.83 1.09 -12.18
CA VAL A 124 24.14 0.24 -13.33
C VAL A 124 25.56 -0.27 -13.24
N VAL A 125 25.68 -1.56 -13.49
CA VAL A 125 26.87 -2.36 -13.23
C VAL A 125 27.19 -3.17 -14.48
N TYR A 126 28.45 -3.17 -14.87
CA TYR A 126 29.00 -4.02 -15.92
C TYR A 126 30.06 -4.93 -15.31
N ALA A 127 29.96 -6.25 -15.57
CA ALA A 127 30.91 -7.24 -15.06
C ALA A 127 31.22 -7.09 -13.54
N GLY A 128 30.22 -6.73 -12.72
CA GLY A 128 30.37 -6.51 -11.28
C GLY A 128 30.87 -5.12 -10.86
N HIS A 129 31.20 -4.24 -11.80
CA HIS A 129 31.75 -2.91 -11.54
C HIS A 129 30.75 -1.80 -11.91
N PRO A 130 30.60 -0.76 -11.10
CA PRO A 130 29.70 0.35 -11.40
C PRO A 130 30.20 1.14 -12.61
N VAL A 131 29.32 1.36 -13.59
CA VAL A 131 29.64 2.05 -14.86
C VAL A 131 28.87 3.34 -15.06
N GLY A 132 28.21 3.84 -14.02
CA GLY A 132 27.45 5.07 -14.07
C GLY A 132 27.20 5.62 -12.68
N ASP A 133 26.73 6.85 -12.61
CA ASP A 133 26.30 7.44 -11.35
C ASP A 133 25.03 6.77 -10.83
N MET A 134 24.84 6.82 -9.52
CA MET A 134 23.56 6.46 -8.92
C MET A 134 22.53 7.52 -9.32
N VAL A 135 21.55 7.12 -10.12
CA VAL A 135 20.46 8.01 -10.56
C VAL A 135 19.42 8.08 -9.44
N PRO A 136 19.21 9.24 -8.80
CA PRO A 136 18.20 9.38 -7.76
C PRO A 136 16.80 9.31 -8.36
N ILE A 137 15.91 8.60 -7.68
CA ILE A 137 14.48 8.58 -7.97
C ILE A 137 13.82 9.62 -7.06
N GLY A 138 13.18 10.61 -7.66
CA GLY A 138 12.47 11.67 -6.92
C GLY A 138 11.34 11.10 -6.04
N ALA A 139 10.97 11.83 -4.99
CA ALA A 139 9.86 11.45 -4.12
C ALA A 139 8.55 11.29 -4.91
N GLY A 140 7.71 10.35 -4.48
CA GLY A 140 6.45 10.06 -5.14
C GLY A 140 5.50 9.21 -4.32
N ARG A 141 4.34 8.88 -4.92
CA ARG A 141 3.26 8.17 -4.23
C ARG A 141 2.57 7.19 -5.17
N ALA A 142 2.60 5.91 -4.78
CA ALA A 142 1.73 4.88 -5.36
C ALA A 142 0.41 4.78 -4.58
N ARG A 143 -0.73 4.92 -5.27
CA ARG A 143 -2.06 4.81 -4.66
C ARG A 143 -2.32 3.38 -4.17
N ALA A 144 -3.29 3.21 -3.28
CA ALA A 144 -3.72 1.90 -2.82
C ALA A 144 -4.22 1.06 -4.01
N ARG A 145 -3.82 -0.23 -4.05
CA ARG A 145 -4.23 -1.20 -5.09
C ARG A 145 -4.00 -0.74 -6.54
N TYR A 146 -3.02 0.14 -6.78
CA TYR A 146 -2.77 0.74 -8.09
C TYR A 146 -1.31 0.59 -8.53
N THR A 147 -1.08 0.69 -9.83
CA THR A 147 0.27 0.74 -10.41
C THR A 147 0.56 2.15 -10.89
N GLU A 148 1.48 2.85 -10.24
CA GLU A 148 1.88 4.19 -10.65
C GLU A 148 3.17 4.16 -11.46
N LYS A 149 3.25 5.06 -12.45
CA LYS A 149 4.50 5.35 -13.15
C LYS A 149 5.32 6.28 -12.26
N VAL A 150 6.58 5.92 -12.02
CA VAL A 150 7.43 6.72 -11.14
C VAL A 150 7.99 7.91 -11.91
N THR A 151 8.87 7.67 -12.88
CA THR A 151 9.46 8.66 -13.81
C THR A 151 10.31 7.91 -14.84
N SER A 152 10.61 8.54 -15.99
CA SER A 152 11.66 8.13 -16.92
C SER A 152 13.04 8.48 -16.36
N ALA A 153 13.83 7.49 -15.97
CA ALA A 153 15.21 7.67 -15.53
C ALA A 153 16.15 7.67 -16.75
N THR A 154 17.00 8.68 -16.85
CA THR A 154 18.11 8.68 -17.81
C THR A 154 19.34 8.10 -17.12
N ILE A 155 19.85 7.01 -17.66
CA ILE A 155 21.00 6.27 -17.15
C ILE A 155 22.16 6.50 -18.10
N GLN A 156 23.27 7.01 -17.58
CA GLN A 156 24.52 7.15 -18.32
C GLN A 156 25.46 6.00 -17.96
N VAL A 157 26.01 5.37 -18.98
CA VAL A 157 26.96 4.28 -18.89
C VAL A 157 28.26 4.76 -19.51
N GLU A 158 29.34 4.72 -18.74
CA GLU A 158 30.67 5.20 -19.11
C GLU A 158 31.70 4.14 -18.72
N SER A 159 32.35 3.54 -19.72
CA SER A 159 33.41 2.56 -19.49
C SER A 159 34.68 3.19 -18.91
N GLY A 160 34.85 4.52 -18.97
CA GLY A 160 36.00 5.21 -18.38
C GLY A 160 36.10 5.06 -16.86
N ARG A 161 35.02 4.57 -16.21
CA ARG A 161 34.97 4.27 -14.78
C ARG A 161 35.40 2.83 -14.45
N LEU A 162 35.58 1.98 -15.46
CA LEU A 162 36.02 0.61 -15.28
C LEU A 162 37.52 0.55 -15.00
N GLU A 163 37.93 -0.43 -14.21
CA GLU A 163 39.34 -0.75 -14.07
C GLU A 163 39.93 -1.20 -15.42
N PRO A 164 41.19 -0.85 -15.74
CA PRO A 164 41.82 -1.17 -17.01
C PRO A 164 41.77 -2.67 -17.36
N ASP A 165 41.91 -3.53 -16.35
CA ASP A 165 41.86 -4.98 -16.51
C ASP A 165 40.46 -5.46 -16.93
N VAL A 166 39.41 -4.88 -16.35
CA VAL A 166 38.01 -5.23 -16.66
C VAL A 166 37.66 -4.76 -18.07
N ALA A 167 38.08 -3.55 -18.44
CA ALA A 167 37.89 -3.03 -19.80
C ALA A 167 38.63 -3.89 -20.83
N THR A 168 39.87 -4.28 -20.55
CA THR A 168 40.69 -5.02 -21.53
C THR A 168 40.28 -6.49 -21.64
N LYS A 169 39.85 -7.14 -20.55
CA LYS A 169 39.49 -8.58 -20.56
C LYS A 169 38.04 -8.85 -20.92
N ASN A 170 37.10 -8.06 -20.41
CA ASN A 170 35.67 -8.31 -20.59
C ASN A 170 35.10 -7.43 -21.71
N LEU A 171 35.30 -6.11 -21.61
CA LEU A 171 34.65 -5.17 -22.52
C LEU A 171 35.15 -5.33 -23.97
N SER A 172 36.44 -5.61 -24.18
CA SER A 172 36.99 -5.89 -25.52
C SER A 172 36.28 -7.08 -26.20
N GLY A 173 36.07 -8.18 -25.47
CA GLY A 173 35.40 -9.39 -25.95
C GLY A 173 33.93 -9.13 -26.25
N ASP A 174 33.22 -8.46 -25.34
CA ASP A 174 31.82 -8.10 -25.51
C ASP A 174 31.61 -7.16 -26.71
N LEU A 175 32.46 -6.14 -26.89
CA LEU A 175 32.42 -5.27 -28.06
C LEU A 175 32.69 -6.04 -29.36
N SER A 176 33.65 -6.97 -29.36
CA SER A 176 33.94 -7.82 -30.52
C SER A 176 32.78 -8.76 -30.87
N SER A 177 32.01 -9.19 -29.86
CA SER A 177 30.80 -10.00 -30.04
C SER A 177 29.60 -9.19 -30.53
N GLY A 178 29.68 -7.86 -30.48
CA GLY A 178 28.59 -6.95 -30.82
C GLY A 178 27.49 -6.84 -29.77
N THR A 179 27.69 -7.41 -28.56
CA THR A 179 26.68 -7.36 -27.49
C THR A 179 27.30 -7.08 -26.13
N VAL A 180 26.62 -6.25 -25.33
CA VAL A 180 27.06 -5.89 -23.97
C VAL A 180 25.94 -6.14 -22.98
N ARG A 181 26.24 -6.83 -21.88
CA ARG A 181 25.27 -7.09 -20.81
C ARG A 181 25.49 -6.15 -19.63
N LEU A 182 24.44 -5.41 -19.28
CA LEU A 182 24.41 -4.51 -18.14
C LEU A 182 23.45 -5.06 -17.08
N SER A 183 23.86 -4.98 -15.82
CA SER A 183 23.02 -5.29 -14.67
C SER A 183 22.58 -4.00 -14.02
N THR A 184 21.28 -3.80 -13.86
CA THR A 184 20.68 -2.61 -13.25
C THR A 184 20.01 -2.99 -11.95
N TYR A 185 20.31 -2.25 -10.89
CA TYR A 185 19.71 -2.41 -9.57
C TYR A 185 18.94 -1.16 -9.22
N ALA A 186 17.70 -1.31 -8.78
CA ALA A 186 16.89 -0.19 -8.33
C ALA A 186 16.34 -0.47 -6.93
N SER A 187 16.41 0.52 -6.05
CA SER A 187 15.88 0.44 -4.69
C SER A 187 14.98 1.64 -4.41
N LEU A 188 13.76 1.36 -3.94
CA LEU A 188 12.74 2.35 -3.63
C LEU A 188 12.33 2.21 -2.16
N ARG A 189 12.76 3.17 -1.35
CA ARG A 189 12.50 3.18 0.09
C ARG A 189 11.30 4.03 0.41
N GLY A 190 10.32 3.47 1.14
CA GLY A 190 9.10 4.19 1.44
C GLY A 190 8.28 3.67 2.61
N ARG A 191 7.11 4.28 2.77
CA ARG A 191 6.17 4.08 3.86
C ARG A 191 4.77 3.80 3.32
N ILE A 192 4.12 2.78 3.86
CA ILE A 192 2.73 2.43 3.59
C ILE A 192 1.89 2.85 4.78
N ARG A 193 0.83 3.62 4.53
CA ARG A 193 -0.13 4.04 5.57
C ARG A 193 -1.47 3.35 5.35
N VAL A 194 -1.87 2.51 6.30
CA VAL A 194 -3.17 1.81 6.33
C VAL A 194 -3.88 2.19 7.61
N TRP A 195 -5.03 2.87 7.53
CA TRP A 195 -5.89 3.18 8.69
C TRP A 195 -5.12 3.72 9.92
N GLY A 196 -4.21 4.67 9.68
CA GLY A 196 -3.38 5.30 10.73
C GLY A 196 -2.07 4.58 11.06
N ILE A 197 -1.95 3.29 10.76
CA ILE A 197 -0.72 2.51 10.98
C ILE A 197 0.26 2.75 9.82
N VAL A 198 1.51 3.06 10.15
CA VAL A 198 2.60 3.25 9.17
C VAL A 198 3.55 2.07 9.22
N ARG A 199 3.82 1.46 8.06
CA ARG A 199 4.82 0.40 7.88
C ARG A 199 5.87 0.85 6.87
N ARG A 200 7.15 0.67 7.18
CA ARG A 200 8.25 0.94 6.23
C ARG A 200 8.50 -0.29 5.36
N ARG A 201 8.70 -0.08 4.06
CA ARG A 201 9.04 -1.13 3.10
C ARG A 201 10.06 -0.59 2.10
N THR A 202 10.96 -1.46 1.68
CA THR A 202 11.91 -1.20 0.60
C THR A 202 11.55 -2.14 -0.53
N SER A 203 11.26 -1.58 -1.70
CA SER A 203 11.06 -2.36 -2.93
C SER A 203 12.37 -2.36 -3.70
N GLU A 204 12.81 -3.53 -4.14
CA GLU A 204 14.04 -3.70 -4.90
C GLU A 204 13.73 -4.37 -6.23
N MET A 205 14.57 -4.11 -7.23
CA MET A 205 14.50 -4.70 -8.55
C MET A 205 15.92 -4.95 -9.06
N ASN A 206 16.13 -6.12 -9.65
CA ASN A 206 17.35 -6.45 -10.36
C ASN A 206 16.98 -6.88 -11.78
N CYS A 207 17.52 -6.16 -12.77
CA CYS A 207 17.34 -6.50 -14.18
C CYS A 207 18.69 -6.64 -14.88
N THR A 208 18.75 -7.56 -15.83
CA THR A 208 19.86 -7.70 -16.78
C THR A 208 19.36 -7.26 -18.15
N ILE A 209 20.05 -6.29 -18.75
CA ILE A 209 19.73 -5.70 -20.04
C ILE A 209 20.87 -6.07 -21.00
N THR A 210 20.53 -6.65 -22.15
CA THR A 210 21.50 -6.96 -23.21
C THR A 210 21.35 -5.92 -24.32
N LEU A 211 22.40 -5.14 -24.54
CA LEU A 211 22.48 -4.18 -25.65
C LEU A 211 23.10 -4.87 -26.85
N ASN A 212 22.53 -4.62 -28.02
CA ASN A 212 23.15 -4.93 -29.31
C ASN A 212 23.82 -3.67 -29.85
N LEU A 213 25.13 -3.73 -30.07
CA LEU A 213 25.94 -2.60 -30.48
C LEU A 213 25.75 -2.26 -31.97
N ASN A 214 25.46 -3.26 -32.80
CA ASN A 214 25.31 -3.09 -34.25
C ASN A 214 23.98 -2.41 -34.59
N SER A 215 22.89 -2.82 -33.94
CA SER A 215 21.57 -2.21 -34.13
C SER A 215 21.31 -1.03 -33.21
N SER A 216 22.17 -0.78 -32.21
CA SER A 216 21.97 0.24 -31.17
C SER A 216 20.61 0.12 -30.46
N THR A 217 20.17 -1.13 -30.24
CA THR A 217 18.89 -1.45 -29.60
C THR A 217 19.08 -2.41 -28.43
N ILE A 218 17.99 -2.59 -27.68
CA ILE A 218 17.94 -3.56 -26.60
C ILE A 218 17.50 -4.89 -27.18
N GLN A 219 18.32 -5.90 -26.97
CA GLN A 219 18.10 -7.25 -27.49
C GLN A 219 17.27 -8.10 -26.53
N ASP A 220 17.55 -8.01 -25.23
CA ASP A 220 16.85 -8.78 -24.20
C ASP A 220 16.84 -8.04 -22.87
N VAL A 221 15.77 -8.22 -22.10
CA VAL A 221 15.58 -7.66 -20.76
C VAL A 221 15.03 -8.74 -19.84
N ARG A 222 15.78 -9.06 -18.78
CA ARG A 222 15.38 -10.04 -17.77
C ARG A 222 15.37 -9.41 -16.40
N CYS A 223 14.21 -9.35 -15.76
CA CYS A 223 14.06 -8.82 -14.41
C CYS A 223 13.66 -9.94 -13.43
N ARG A 224 14.20 -9.88 -12.21
CA ARG A 224 13.82 -10.75 -11.10
C ARG A 224 13.13 -9.96 -10.00
#